data_AF-A0A643F672-F1
#
_entry.id   AF-A0A643F672-F1
#
_cell.length_a   1.000
_cell.length_b   1.000
_cell.length_c   1.000
_cell.angle_alpha   90.00
_cell.angle_beta   90.00
_cell.angle_gamma   90.00
#
_symmetry.space_group_name_H-M   'P 1'
#
loop_
_entity.id
_entity.type
_entity.pdbx_description
1 polymer ?
#
loop_
_entity_poly.entity_id
_entity_poly.type
_entity_poly.pdbx_seq_one_letter_code
_entity_poly.pdbx_strand_id
1 'polypeptide(L)'
;MSPNTGTWLAQQLMQDFGLTPAAAAGFAGNLSHESGNFRQLQEISPLVKGSRGGFGWAQWTGPRRRQFEAWSKQNGLDPTSRDANYGFLKHELANTPEGGVLKSLQGINDPSQAAQIVSNKFLRPGIPHMNSRIERSNQIASSLGSQIAAQPASPPQAPGTPAPALPEPINIAQQPATPMQSDTQPPAGLFAAMSQNAAPTADKMSGLLAMLGNMDQPQQQPMQLQPMQRQANVPSLTDYISQFISGRMA
;
A
#
# COMPACT_ATOMS: atom_id res chain seq x y z
N MET A 1 -19.34 -1.89 -7.01
CA MET A 1 -19.21 -1.37 -5.62
C MET A 1 -20.27 -0.31 -5.36
N SER A 2 -20.79 -0.23 -4.13
CA SER A 2 -21.92 0.64 -3.73
C SER A 2 -21.48 2.12 -3.60
N PRO A 3 -22.37 3.09 -3.86
CA PRO A 3 -22.10 4.53 -3.73
C PRO A 3 -21.55 4.97 -2.35
N ASN A 4 -21.66 4.14 -1.32
CA ASN A 4 -21.25 4.47 0.05
C ASN A 4 -19.86 3.93 0.46
N THR A 5 -19.05 3.44 -0.50
CA THR A 5 -17.76 2.78 -0.18
C THR A 5 -16.79 3.70 0.56
N GLY A 6 -16.72 4.99 0.21
CA GLY A 6 -15.85 5.95 0.89
C GLY A 6 -16.25 6.21 2.35
N THR A 7 -17.55 6.38 2.60
CA THR A 7 -18.08 6.57 3.96
C THR A 7 -17.91 5.31 4.80
N TRP A 8 -18.16 4.13 4.23
CA TRP A 8 -17.89 2.85 4.89
C TRP A 8 -16.41 2.72 5.26
N LEU A 9 -15.49 3.00 4.33
CA LEU A 9 -14.05 2.94 4.59
C LEU A 9 -13.66 3.88 5.73
N ALA A 10 -14.15 5.11 5.71
CA ALA A 10 -13.87 6.06 6.78
C ALA A 10 -14.36 5.54 8.14
N GLN A 11 -15.56 4.96 8.23
CA GLN A 11 -16.06 4.33 9.46
C GLN A 11 -15.15 3.20 9.94
N GLN A 12 -14.66 2.34 9.04
CA GLN A 12 -13.73 1.28 9.42
C GLN A 12 -12.40 1.84 9.94
N LEU A 13 -11.86 2.90 9.32
CA LEU A 13 -10.64 3.57 9.79
C LEU A 13 -10.83 4.24 11.16
N MET A 14 -12.01 4.79 11.43
CA MET A 14 -12.35 5.31 12.77
C MET A 14 -12.36 4.18 13.80
N GLN A 15 -13.01 3.05 13.48
CA GLN A 15 -13.15 1.92 14.39
C GLN A 15 -11.80 1.24 14.69
N ASP A 16 -11.01 0.96 13.66
CA ASP A 16 -9.80 0.16 13.80
C ASP A 16 -8.58 0.97 14.26
N PHE A 17 -8.56 2.29 14.03
CA PHE A 17 -7.39 3.13 14.32
C PHE A 17 -7.69 4.36 15.18
N GLY A 18 -8.93 4.54 15.65
CA GLY A 18 -9.31 5.68 16.49
C GLY A 18 -9.17 7.03 15.80
N LEU A 19 -9.24 7.07 14.46
CA LEU A 19 -9.20 8.33 13.71
C LEU A 19 -10.47 9.14 13.98
N THR A 20 -10.34 10.47 13.99
CA THR A 20 -11.50 11.36 13.98
C THR A 20 -12.30 11.19 12.68
N PRO A 21 -13.58 11.60 12.62
CA PRO A 21 -14.34 11.58 11.38
C PRO A 21 -13.66 12.34 10.23
N ALA A 22 -13.05 13.49 10.52
CA ALA A 22 -12.33 14.29 9.54
C ALA A 22 -11.05 13.60 9.02
N ALA A 23 -10.26 13.02 9.93
CA ALA A 23 -9.04 12.30 9.56
C ALA A 23 -9.35 11.08 8.69
N ALA A 24 -10.36 10.31 9.07
CA ALA A 24 -10.81 9.15 8.30
C ALA A 24 -11.39 9.53 6.94
N ALA A 25 -12.16 10.64 6.86
CA ALA A 25 -12.65 11.19 5.61
C ALA A 25 -11.52 11.65 4.68
N GLY A 26 -10.48 12.30 5.22
CA GLY A 26 -9.29 12.69 4.47
C GLY A 26 -8.55 11.50 3.85
N PHE A 27 -8.46 10.39 4.58
CA PHE A 27 -7.88 9.15 4.08
C PHE A 27 -8.77 8.53 3.00
N ALA A 28 -10.05 8.34 3.28
CA ALA A 28 -10.98 7.74 2.32
C ALA A 28 -11.14 8.59 1.05
N GLY A 29 -11.08 9.92 1.15
CA GLY A 29 -11.15 10.84 0.02
C GLY A 29 -9.95 10.73 -0.91
N ASN A 30 -8.76 10.47 -0.35
CA ASN A 30 -7.57 10.14 -1.11
C ASN A 30 -7.73 8.83 -1.90
N LEU A 31 -8.16 7.76 -1.24
CA LEU A 31 -8.34 6.47 -1.93
C LEU A 31 -9.48 6.52 -2.95
N SER A 32 -10.51 7.33 -2.67
CA SER A 32 -11.56 7.63 -3.63
C SER A 32 -10.97 8.27 -4.90
N HIS A 33 -10.08 9.25 -4.76
CA HIS A 33 -9.39 9.86 -5.89
C HIS A 33 -8.58 8.83 -6.69
N GLU A 34 -7.74 8.03 -6.01
CA GLU A 34 -6.88 7.02 -6.65
C GLU A 34 -7.66 6.02 -7.50
N SER A 35 -8.84 5.61 -7.02
CA SER A 35 -9.58 4.47 -7.58
C SER A 35 -10.86 4.87 -8.30
N GLY A 36 -11.01 6.14 -8.67
CA GLY A 36 -12.20 6.62 -9.38
C GLY A 36 -13.50 6.35 -8.60
N ASN A 37 -13.53 6.73 -7.32
CA ASN A 37 -14.57 6.36 -6.34
C ASN A 37 -14.67 4.84 -6.11
N PHE A 38 -13.53 4.15 -5.96
CA PHE A 38 -13.48 2.70 -5.69
C PHE A 38 -14.07 1.85 -6.82
N ARG A 39 -14.17 2.38 -8.04
CA ARG A 39 -14.72 1.68 -9.22
C ARG A 39 -13.65 1.24 -10.21
N GLN A 40 -12.50 1.90 -10.16
CA GLN A 40 -11.38 1.68 -11.06
C GLN A 40 -10.21 1.14 -10.25
N LEU A 41 -10.10 -0.19 -10.21
CA LEU A 41 -9.08 -0.87 -9.42
C LEU A 41 -7.80 -1.16 -10.19
N GLN A 42 -7.82 -1.07 -11.52
CA GLN A 42 -6.67 -1.35 -12.36
C GLN A 42 -6.28 -0.06 -13.08
N GLU A 43 -5.01 0.32 -12.99
CA GLU A 43 -4.48 1.44 -13.76
C GLU A 43 -4.68 1.21 -15.26
N ILE A 44 -5.23 2.20 -15.96
CA ILE A 44 -5.50 2.11 -17.40
C ILE A 44 -4.22 2.24 -18.23
N SER A 45 -3.38 3.22 -17.89
CA SER A 45 -2.22 3.62 -18.70
C SER A 45 -0.95 3.73 -17.84
N PRO A 46 -0.30 2.59 -17.51
CA PRO A 46 0.93 2.59 -16.73
C PRO A 46 2.04 3.39 -17.41
N LEU A 47 2.67 4.30 -16.66
CA LEU A 47 3.79 5.11 -17.15
C LEU A 47 5.01 4.28 -17.54
N VAL A 48 5.22 3.15 -16.85
CA VAL A 48 6.34 2.24 -17.10
C VAL A 48 5.90 1.18 -18.12
N LYS A 49 6.50 1.21 -19.31
CA LYS A 49 6.22 0.23 -20.38
C LYS A 49 6.44 -1.20 -19.87
N GLY A 50 5.44 -2.07 -20.08
CA GLY A 50 5.46 -3.46 -19.62
C GLY A 50 5.12 -3.65 -18.14
N SER A 51 4.94 -2.56 -17.37
CA SER A 51 4.39 -2.64 -16.03
C SER A 51 2.90 -2.97 -16.07
N ARG A 52 2.43 -3.70 -15.06
CA ARG A 52 1.00 -3.92 -14.83
C ARG A 52 0.32 -2.67 -14.25
N GLY A 53 1.09 -1.67 -13.81
CA GLY A 53 0.58 -0.45 -13.17
C GLY A 53 0.11 -0.64 -11.73
N GLY A 54 -0.60 0.36 -11.22
CA GLY A 54 -1.26 0.37 -9.93
C GLY A 54 -2.47 -0.55 -9.88
N PHE A 55 -2.75 -1.11 -8.70
CA PHE A 55 -3.92 -1.94 -8.48
C PHE A 55 -4.56 -1.71 -7.11
N GLY A 56 -5.88 -1.88 -7.01
CA GLY A 56 -6.66 -1.74 -5.78
C GLY A 56 -6.96 -0.28 -5.39
N TRP A 57 -7.59 -0.09 -4.23
CA TRP A 57 -8.08 1.21 -3.77
C TRP A 57 -6.99 2.26 -3.56
N ALA A 58 -5.80 1.85 -3.13
CA ALA A 58 -4.67 2.75 -2.95
C ALA A 58 -3.75 2.80 -4.18
N GLN A 59 -4.18 2.19 -5.30
CA GLN A 59 -3.37 2.10 -6.52
C GLN A 59 -1.96 1.59 -6.22
N TRP A 60 -1.84 0.51 -5.44
CA TRP A 60 -0.55 -0.07 -5.08
C TRP A 60 0.23 -0.43 -6.35
N THR A 61 1.45 0.09 -6.46
CA THR A 61 2.36 -0.13 -7.60
C THR A 61 3.58 -0.94 -7.17
N GLY A 62 4.29 -1.52 -8.15
CA GLY A 62 5.60 -2.14 -7.93
C GLY A 62 5.61 -3.20 -6.81
N PRO A 63 6.53 -3.13 -5.82
CA PRO A 63 6.57 -4.07 -4.70
C PRO A 63 5.28 -4.11 -3.86
N ARG A 64 4.65 -2.96 -3.60
CA ARG A 64 3.42 -2.90 -2.80
C ARG A 64 2.26 -3.62 -3.50
N ARG A 65 2.18 -3.55 -4.83
CA ARG A 65 1.21 -4.35 -5.61
C ARG A 65 1.39 -5.84 -5.39
N ARG A 66 2.63 -6.33 -5.49
CA ARG A 66 2.93 -7.75 -5.30
C ARG A 66 2.59 -8.22 -3.89
N GLN A 67 2.82 -7.38 -2.89
CA GLN A 67 2.42 -7.63 -1.51
C GLN A 67 0.90 -7.72 -1.37
N PHE A 68 0.15 -6.78 -1.97
CA PHE A 68 -1.31 -6.82 -1.97
C PHE A 68 -1.87 -8.10 -2.60
N GLU A 69 -1.39 -8.46 -3.79
CA GLU A 69 -1.84 -9.64 -4.52
C GLU A 69 -1.48 -10.94 -3.78
N ALA A 70 -0.27 -11.02 -3.21
CA ALA A 70 0.16 -12.15 -2.41
C ALA A 70 -0.66 -12.28 -1.12
N TRP A 71 -0.88 -11.17 -0.40
CA TRP A 71 -1.68 -11.14 0.82
C TRP A 71 -3.12 -11.57 0.53
N SER A 72 -3.73 -11.06 -0.54
CA SER A 72 -5.09 -11.44 -0.95
C SER A 72 -5.19 -12.93 -1.24
N LYS A 73 -4.22 -13.47 -2.00
CA LYS A 73 -4.14 -14.91 -2.31
C LYS A 73 -3.99 -15.76 -1.04
N GLN A 74 -3.10 -15.37 -0.13
CA GLN A 74 -2.86 -16.09 1.13
C GLN A 74 -4.10 -16.13 2.03
N ASN A 75 -4.95 -15.11 1.97
CA ASN A 75 -6.19 -15.01 2.74
C ASN A 75 -7.41 -15.57 1.98
N GLY A 76 -7.22 -16.16 0.79
CA GLY A 76 -8.32 -16.70 -0.02
C GLY A 76 -9.30 -15.65 -0.53
N LEU A 77 -8.87 -14.39 -0.66
CA LEU A 77 -9.71 -13.27 -1.06
C LEU A 77 -9.50 -12.92 -2.53
N ASP A 78 -10.60 -12.60 -3.23
CA ASP A 78 -10.55 -11.95 -4.54
C ASP A 78 -9.94 -10.55 -4.37
N PRO A 79 -8.82 -10.21 -5.05
CA PRO A 79 -8.16 -8.92 -4.88
C PRO A 79 -8.99 -7.73 -5.42
N THR A 80 -10.10 -7.97 -6.13
CA THR A 80 -11.09 -6.95 -6.50
C THR A 80 -12.15 -6.71 -5.41
N SER A 81 -12.23 -7.59 -4.41
CA SER A 81 -13.22 -7.50 -3.35
C SER A 81 -12.93 -6.34 -2.39
N ARG A 82 -14.00 -5.87 -1.73
CA ARG A 82 -13.89 -4.89 -0.66
C ARG A 82 -12.99 -5.38 0.48
N ASP A 83 -13.14 -6.65 0.84
CA ASP A 83 -12.46 -7.26 1.97
C ASP A 83 -10.96 -7.42 1.71
N ALA A 84 -10.56 -7.75 0.49
CA ALA A 84 -9.15 -7.74 0.11
C ALA A 84 -8.56 -6.33 0.20
N ASN A 85 -9.22 -5.34 -0.41
CA ASN A 85 -8.71 -3.98 -0.47
C ASN A 85 -8.60 -3.34 0.92
N TYR A 86 -9.65 -3.46 1.74
CA TYR A 86 -9.58 -2.93 3.10
C TYR A 86 -8.67 -3.77 4.00
N GLY A 87 -8.74 -5.10 3.91
CA GLY A 87 -7.92 -6.01 4.71
C GLY A 87 -6.43 -5.78 4.52
N PHE A 88 -5.97 -5.61 3.28
CA PHE A 88 -4.57 -5.29 3.02
C PHE A 88 -4.19 -3.87 3.44
N LEU A 89 -5.06 -2.87 3.23
CA LEU A 89 -4.83 -1.51 3.75
C LEU A 89 -4.66 -1.53 5.27
N LYS A 90 -5.55 -2.23 5.99
CA LYS A 90 -5.47 -2.42 7.44
C LYS A 90 -4.17 -3.12 7.83
N HIS A 91 -3.79 -4.16 7.11
CA HIS A 91 -2.53 -4.86 7.32
C HIS A 91 -1.32 -3.93 7.17
N GLU A 92 -1.24 -3.12 6.11
CA GLU A 92 -0.16 -2.15 5.91
C GLU A 92 -0.11 -1.12 7.03
N LEU A 93 -1.26 -0.55 7.39
CA LEU A 93 -1.35 0.50 8.41
C LEU A 93 -0.98 -0.01 9.81
N ALA A 94 -1.26 -1.28 10.12
CA ALA A 94 -0.95 -1.85 11.43
C ALA A 94 0.46 -2.46 11.52
N ASN A 95 0.98 -3.04 10.43
CA ASN A 95 2.12 -3.96 10.50
C ASN A 95 3.33 -3.52 9.68
N THR A 96 3.28 -2.39 8.98
CA THR A 96 4.38 -1.93 8.12
C THR A 96 4.72 -0.46 8.39
N PRO A 97 5.88 0.03 7.90
CA PRO A 97 6.22 1.46 8.03
C PRO A 97 5.21 2.42 7.42
N GLU A 98 4.36 1.99 6.48
CA GLU A 98 3.28 2.82 5.91
C GLU A 98 2.27 3.27 6.97
N GLY A 99 2.14 2.51 8.07
CA GLY A 99 1.36 2.88 9.26
C GLY A 99 1.82 4.16 9.96
N GLY A 100 3.04 4.65 9.69
CA GLY A 100 3.55 5.90 10.25
C GLY A 100 2.68 7.13 9.96
N VAL A 101 1.82 7.08 8.93
CA VAL A 101 0.84 8.12 8.64
C VAL A 101 -0.18 8.32 9.77
N LEU A 102 -0.53 7.25 10.51
CA LEU A 102 -1.56 7.30 11.56
C LEU A 102 -1.19 8.29 12.68
N LYS A 103 0.09 8.34 13.07
CA LYS A 103 0.58 9.31 14.06
C LYS A 103 0.37 10.76 13.61
N SER A 104 0.46 11.03 12.31
CA SER A 104 0.24 12.37 11.76
C SER A 104 -1.25 12.73 11.65
N LEU A 105 -2.13 11.73 11.64
CA LEU A 105 -3.58 11.90 11.53
C LEU A 105 -4.27 11.97 12.90
N GLN A 106 -3.57 11.62 13.97
CA GLN A 106 -4.14 11.60 15.32
C GLN A 106 -4.64 12.99 15.71
N GLY A 107 -5.94 13.08 16.04
CA GLY A 107 -6.59 14.32 16.47
C GLY A 107 -6.84 15.38 15.38
N ILE A 108 -6.55 15.10 14.11
CA ILE A 108 -6.81 16.04 13.01
C ILE A 108 -8.32 16.19 12.80
N ASN A 109 -8.85 17.41 12.88
CA ASN A 109 -10.30 17.68 12.75
C ASN A 109 -10.67 18.42 11.44
N ASP A 110 -9.73 18.62 10.53
CA ASP A 110 -9.97 19.17 9.20
C ASP A 110 -9.75 18.08 8.12
N PRO A 111 -10.80 17.70 7.34
CA PRO A 111 -10.66 16.72 6.26
C PRO A 111 -9.70 17.18 5.15
N SER A 112 -9.55 18.48 4.92
CA SER A 112 -8.62 19.02 3.91
C SER A 112 -7.17 18.81 4.33
N GLN A 113 -6.84 19.16 5.57
CA GLN A 113 -5.54 18.87 6.17
C GLN A 113 -5.23 17.37 6.19
N ALA A 114 -6.19 16.54 6.61
CA ALA A 114 -6.03 15.09 6.60
C ALA A 114 -5.75 14.55 5.19
N ALA A 115 -6.42 15.09 4.17
CA ALA A 115 -6.19 14.70 2.78
C ALA A 115 -4.76 15.00 2.33
N GLN A 116 -4.22 16.17 2.70
CA GLN A 116 -2.83 16.54 2.40
C GLN A 116 -1.83 15.60 3.10
N ILE A 117 -2.08 15.28 4.37
CA ILE A 117 -1.23 14.36 5.15
C ILE A 117 -1.17 12.99 4.48
N VAL A 118 -2.31 12.42 4.07
CA VAL A 118 -2.37 11.10 3.44
C VAL A 118 -1.69 11.10 2.07
N SER A 119 -1.95 12.14 1.26
CA SER A 119 -1.27 12.31 -0.03
C SER A 119 0.26 12.34 0.16
N ASN A 120 0.75 13.14 1.10
CA ASN A 120 2.19 13.35 1.28
C ASN A 120 2.91 12.21 1.99
N LYS A 121 2.24 11.51 2.92
CA LYS A 121 2.90 10.52 3.78
C LYS A 121 2.61 9.07 3.42
N PHE A 122 1.45 8.76 2.83
CA PHE A 122 1.07 7.38 2.50
C PHE A 122 1.14 7.09 1.00
N LEU A 123 0.57 7.97 0.17
CA LEU A 123 0.47 7.73 -1.28
C LEU A 123 1.68 8.24 -2.06
N ARG A 124 2.21 9.41 -1.69
CA ARG A 124 3.39 10.06 -2.30
C ARG A 124 3.30 10.12 -3.83
N PRO A 125 2.18 10.62 -4.40
CA PRO A 125 2.00 10.68 -5.86
C PRO A 125 2.95 11.70 -6.49
N GLY A 126 3.36 11.46 -7.74
CA GLY A 126 4.17 12.43 -8.50
C GLY A 126 3.41 13.74 -8.77
N ILE A 127 2.13 13.65 -9.12
CA ILE A 127 1.22 14.81 -9.24
C ILE A 127 0.13 14.67 -8.17
N PRO A 128 0.10 15.55 -7.16
CA PRO A 128 -0.81 15.37 -6.03
C PRO A 128 -2.30 15.50 -6.33
N HIS A 129 -2.75 16.24 -7.34
CA HIS A 129 -4.19 16.44 -7.60
C HIS A 129 -5.02 16.84 -6.35
N MET A 130 -4.45 17.70 -5.49
CA MET A 130 -5.02 17.97 -4.16
C MET A 130 -6.45 18.52 -4.18
N ASN A 131 -6.83 19.31 -5.18
CA ASN A 131 -8.20 19.84 -5.28
C ASN A 131 -9.23 18.70 -5.28
N SER A 132 -9.00 17.65 -6.08
CA SER A 132 -9.92 16.51 -6.15
C SER A 132 -9.92 15.69 -4.85
N ARG A 133 -8.76 15.52 -4.22
CA ARG A 133 -8.65 14.79 -2.95
C ARG A 133 -9.37 15.52 -1.82
N ILE A 134 -9.20 16.84 -1.72
CA ILE A 134 -9.88 17.69 -0.74
C ILE A 134 -11.39 17.66 -0.97
N GLU A 135 -11.84 17.85 -2.22
CA GLU A 135 -13.26 17.81 -2.56
C GLU A 135 -13.92 16.50 -2.14
N ARG A 136 -13.32 15.35 -2.49
CA ARG A 136 -13.82 14.02 -2.10
C ARG A 136 -13.79 13.81 -0.60
N SER A 137 -12.76 14.32 0.09
CA SER A 137 -12.65 14.23 1.55
C SER A 137 -13.76 15.03 2.23
N ASN A 138 -14.06 16.23 1.74
CA ASN A 138 -15.15 17.06 2.24
C ASN A 138 -16.52 16.40 1.99
N GLN A 139 -16.73 15.81 0.81
CA GLN A 139 -17.96 15.08 0.48
C GLN A 139 -18.18 13.89 1.44
N ILE A 140 -17.12 13.13 1.74
CA ILE A 140 -17.19 12.01 2.68
C ILE A 140 -17.42 12.50 4.11
N ALA A 141 -16.75 13.57 4.54
CA ALA A 141 -16.93 14.17 5.86
C ALA A 141 -18.37 14.66 6.09
N SER A 142 -18.94 15.37 5.10
CA SER A 142 -20.35 15.80 5.14
C SER A 142 -21.30 14.61 5.23
N SER A 143 -21.05 13.55 4.46
CA SER A 143 -21.87 12.33 4.49
C SER A 143 -21.79 11.60 5.84
N LEU A 144 -20.60 11.54 6.45
CA LEU A 144 -20.42 10.99 7.80
C LEU A 144 -21.16 11.82 8.84
N GLY A 145 -21.04 13.15 8.79
CA GLY A 145 -21.74 14.06 9.71
C GLY A 145 -23.26 13.86 9.66
N SER A 146 -23.83 13.78 8.46
CA SER A 146 -25.25 13.49 8.28
C SER A 146 -25.65 12.10 8.81
N GLN A 147 -24.83 11.07 8.63
CA GLN A 147 -25.12 9.73 9.15
C GLN A 147 -25.02 9.63 10.67
N ILE A 148 -24.06 10.33 11.27
CA ILE A 148 -23.90 10.40 12.73
C ILE A 148 -25.06 11.19 13.35
N ALA A 149 -25.48 12.29 12.72
CA ALA A 149 -26.61 13.08 13.19
C ALA A 149 -27.98 12.40 12.98
N ALA A 150 -28.12 11.58 11.94
CA ALA A 150 -29.34 10.85 11.63
C ALA A 150 -29.51 9.56 12.45
N GLN A 151 -28.46 9.05 13.09
CA GLN A 151 -28.59 7.97 14.06
C GLN A 151 -29.32 8.54 15.29
N PRO A 152 -30.52 8.06 15.66
CA PRO A 152 -31.15 8.46 16.92
C PRO A 152 -30.12 8.15 18.02
N ALA A 153 -29.92 9.10 18.93
CA ALA A 153 -29.03 8.94 20.07
C ALA A 153 -29.39 7.61 20.74
N SER A 154 -28.58 6.59 20.48
CA SER A 154 -28.75 5.31 21.17
C SER A 154 -28.57 5.64 22.65
N PRO A 155 -29.39 5.09 23.56
CA PRO A 155 -29.13 5.23 24.98
C PRO A 155 -27.65 4.86 25.22
N PRO A 156 -26.95 5.49 26.19
CA PRO A 156 -25.59 5.11 26.52
C PRO A 156 -25.56 3.59 26.63
N GLN A 157 -24.75 2.92 25.81
CA GLN A 157 -24.53 1.48 26.00
C GLN A 157 -24.13 1.32 27.45
N ALA A 158 -24.98 0.64 28.22
CA ALA A 158 -24.76 0.46 29.64
C ALA A 158 -23.34 -0.12 29.80
N PRO A 159 -22.51 0.43 30.71
CA PRO A 159 -21.17 -0.09 30.92
C PRO A 159 -21.29 -1.56 31.34
N GLY A 160 -21.00 -2.48 30.42
CA GLY A 160 -21.01 -3.92 30.70
C GLY A 160 -21.65 -4.85 29.66
N THR A 161 -22.23 -4.40 28.56
CA THR A 161 -22.60 -5.33 27.46
C THR A 161 -21.41 -5.53 26.51
N PRO A 162 -20.83 -6.73 26.41
CA PRO A 162 -19.79 -7.02 25.43
C PRO A 162 -20.34 -6.78 24.02
N ALA A 163 -19.48 -6.28 23.13
CA ALA A 163 -19.74 -6.35 21.70
C ALA A 163 -20.15 -7.79 21.32
N PRO A 164 -21.05 -8.00 20.32
CA PRO A 164 -21.31 -9.33 19.81
C PRO A 164 -19.96 -10.00 19.50
N ALA A 165 -19.75 -11.20 20.01
CA ALA A 165 -18.50 -11.91 19.82
C ALA A 165 -18.18 -12.00 18.32
N LEU A 166 -16.96 -11.58 17.96
CA LEU A 166 -16.38 -11.94 16.68
C LEU A 166 -16.53 -13.46 16.49
N PRO A 167 -16.78 -13.97 15.28
CA PRO A 167 -16.60 -15.40 15.02
C PRO A 167 -15.20 -15.79 15.50
N GLU A 168 -15.10 -16.89 16.25
CA GLU A 168 -13.84 -17.29 16.87
C GLU A 168 -12.69 -17.37 15.83
N PRO A 169 -11.45 -17.04 16.23
CA PRO A 169 -10.30 -17.28 15.37
C PRO A 169 -10.28 -18.76 14.97
N ILE A 170 -10.20 -19.02 13.67
CA ILE A 170 -9.97 -20.38 13.16
C ILE A 170 -8.69 -20.90 13.84
N ASN A 171 -8.84 -21.89 14.71
CA ASN A 171 -7.74 -22.54 15.38
C ASN A 171 -7.02 -23.47 14.39
N ILE A 172 -6.01 -22.95 13.68
CA ILE A 172 -5.20 -23.72 12.72
C ILE A 172 -4.31 -24.76 13.44
N ALA A 173 -4.18 -24.70 14.78
CA ALA A 173 -3.29 -25.58 15.54
C ALA A 173 -3.80 -27.03 15.70
N GLN A 174 -4.93 -27.41 15.08
CA GLN A 174 -5.48 -28.77 15.14
C GLN A 174 -5.53 -29.51 13.78
N GLN A 175 -4.94 -28.97 12.73
CA GLN A 175 -4.73 -29.77 11.52
C GLN A 175 -3.53 -30.69 11.72
N PRO A 176 -3.68 -32.03 11.62
CA PRO A 176 -2.53 -32.92 11.59
C PRO A 176 -1.69 -32.56 10.36
N ALA A 177 -0.42 -32.22 10.58
CA ALA A 177 0.54 -32.00 9.53
C ALA A 177 0.67 -33.30 8.70
N THR A 178 0.23 -33.27 7.45
CA THR A 178 0.68 -34.24 6.45
C THR A 178 2.19 -34.08 6.28
N PRO A 179 3.00 -35.14 6.38
CA PRO A 179 4.43 -35.04 6.13
C PRO A 179 4.64 -34.65 4.66
N MET A 180 5.24 -33.48 4.42
CA MET A 180 5.78 -33.14 3.11
C MET A 180 6.95 -34.09 2.82
N GLN A 181 6.83 -34.88 1.75
CA GLN A 181 7.96 -35.56 1.14
C GLN A 181 8.90 -34.50 0.54
N SER A 182 10.17 -34.62 0.88
CA SER A 182 11.27 -33.80 0.38
C SER A 182 11.68 -34.28 -1.01
N ASP A 183 11.14 -33.67 -2.06
CA ASP A 183 11.75 -33.79 -3.39
C ASP A 183 12.88 -32.77 -3.53
N THR A 184 14.09 -33.23 -3.21
CA THR A 184 15.34 -32.59 -3.60
C THR A 184 15.65 -32.97 -5.05
N GLN A 185 15.42 -32.06 -6.00
CA GLN A 185 16.12 -32.14 -7.29
C GLN A 185 16.36 -30.74 -7.88
N PRO A 186 17.62 -30.35 -8.17
CA PRO A 186 17.92 -29.10 -8.87
C PRO A 186 17.75 -29.29 -10.39
N PRO A 187 17.28 -28.30 -11.16
CA PRO A 187 17.32 -28.39 -12.61
C PRO A 187 18.72 -27.99 -13.11
N ALA A 188 19.48 -28.96 -13.58
CA ALA A 188 20.66 -28.75 -14.42
C ALA A 188 20.32 -29.17 -15.85
N GLY A 189 20.23 -28.16 -16.73
CA GLY A 189 20.56 -28.13 -18.17
C GLY A 189 20.11 -29.26 -19.11
N LEU A 190 19.41 -28.87 -20.18
CA LEU A 190 19.58 -29.51 -21.49
C LEU A 190 19.63 -28.44 -22.60
N PHE A 191 20.85 -28.12 -23.03
CA PHE A 191 21.16 -27.60 -24.36
C PHE A 191 21.68 -28.78 -25.19
N ALA A 192 21.12 -29.01 -26.38
CA ALA A 192 21.81 -29.40 -27.63
C ALA A 192 20.90 -30.19 -28.58
N ALA A 193 20.58 -29.59 -29.74
CA ALA A 193 20.38 -30.31 -30.99
C ALA A 193 20.76 -29.39 -32.16
N MET A 194 21.96 -29.60 -32.72
CA MET A 194 22.31 -29.32 -34.13
C MET A 194 22.30 -30.70 -34.83
N SER A 195 22.02 -30.93 -36.12
CA SER A 195 22.20 -30.23 -37.40
C SER A 195 21.35 -31.03 -38.44
N GLN A 196 20.81 -30.53 -39.55
CA GLN A 196 21.49 -30.44 -40.87
C GLN A 196 20.53 -29.94 -41.99
N ASN A 197 21.10 -29.25 -42.99
CA ASN A 197 20.67 -29.00 -44.39
C ASN A 197 19.55 -27.95 -44.65
N ALA A 198 19.62 -27.03 -45.62
CA ALA A 198 20.57 -26.64 -46.66
C ALA A 198 20.23 -25.21 -47.15
N ALA A 199 21.18 -24.52 -47.80
CA ALA A 199 20.99 -23.20 -48.43
C ALA A 199 20.12 -23.26 -49.71
N PRO A 200 19.60 -22.12 -50.23
CA PRO A 200 20.42 -21.35 -51.18
C PRO A 200 20.28 -19.80 -51.14
N THR A 201 21.40 -19.16 -51.50
CA THR A 201 21.62 -17.97 -52.37
C THR A 201 20.88 -16.62 -52.20
N ALA A 202 21.70 -15.62 -51.85
CA ALA A 202 22.00 -14.36 -52.55
C ALA A 202 20.91 -13.35 -52.98
N ASP A 203 21.22 -12.09 -52.61
CA ASP A 203 21.02 -10.84 -53.35
C ASP A 203 19.78 -9.99 -53.01
N LYS A 204 20.02 -8.87 -52.28
CA LYS A 204 19.94 -7.51 -52.84
C LYS A 204 20.40 -6.44 -51.83
N MET A 205 21.28 -5.58 -52.31
CA MET A 205 21.94 -4.46 -51.63
C MET A 205 21.06 -3.21 -51.42
N SER A 206 21.63 -2.32 -50.59
CA SER A 206 21.56 -0.84 -50.65
C SER A 206 20.38 -0.20 -49.90
N GLY A 207 20.55 0.73 -48.96
CA GLY A 207 21.71 1.49 -48.52
C GLY A 207 21.25 2.91 -48.21
N LEU A 208 21.59 3.47 -47.03
CA LEU A 208 22.03 4.86 -46.93
C LEU A 208 22.71 5.09 -45.57
N LEU A 209 24.00 5.38 -45.67
CA LEU A 209 24.91 5.78 -44.62
C LEU A 209 24.94 7.31 -44.55
N ALA A 210 25.20 7.84 -43.35
CA ALA A 210 25.78 9.15 -43.01
C ALA A 210 24.87 10.11 -42.20
N MET A 211 25.08 10.12 -40.89
CA MET A 211 25.67 11.29 -40.24
C MET A 211 26.34 10.85 -38.91
N LEU A 212 27.67 10.85 -38.93
CA LEU A 212 28.53 10.80 -37.76
C LEU A 212 28.62 12.20 -37.17
N GLY A 213 28.36 12.32 -35.87
CA GLY A 213 28.60 13.51 -35.07
C GLY A 213 28.79 13.11 -33.60
N ASN A 214 30.03 13.19 -33.14
CA ASN A 214 30.51 12.81 -31.81
C ASN A 214 29.63 13.27 -30.65
N MET A 215 29.32 12.35 -29.72
CA MET A 215 29.12 12.68 -28.31
C MET A 215 29.77 11.62 -27.44
N ASP A 216 30.66 12.09 -26.57
CA ASP A 216 31.36 11.36 -25.52
C ASP A 216 30.43 10.45 -24.72
N GLN A 217 30.86 9.20 -24.53
CA GLN A 217 30.29 8.32 -23.53
C GLN A 217 30.94 8.58 -22.17
N PRO A 218 30.18 8.90 -21.11
CA PRO A 218 30.73 8.81 -19.77
C PRO A 218 30.93 7.33 -19.43
N GLN A 219 32.20 6.94 -19.28
CA GLN A 219 32.60 5.68 -18.68
C GLN A 219 31.98 5.57 -17.28
N GLN A 220 31.05 4.64 -17.11
CA GLN A 220 30.59 4.23 -15.78
C GLN A 220 31.69 3.38 -15.14
N GLN A 221 32.41 3.98 -14.19
CA GLN A 221 33.25 3.23 -13.26
C GLN A 221 32.36 2.36 -12.37
N PRO A 222 32.74 1.10 -12.07
CA PRO A 222 32.01 0.30 -11.11
C PRO A 222 32.12 0.95 -9.72
N MET A 223 30.98 1.29 -9.11
CA MET A 223 30.90 1.70 -7.71
C MET A 223 31.47 0.59 -6.83
N GLN A 224 32.68 0.79 -6.33
CA GLN A 224 33.24 -0.02 -5.27
C GLN A 224 32.43 0.24 -3.99
N LEU A 225 31.77 -0.80 -3.49
CA LEU A 225 31.12 -0.80 -2.19
C LEU A 225 32.19 -0.59 -1.10
N GLN A 226 32.24 0.60 -0.52
CA GLN A 226 32.97 0.82 0.73
C GLN A 226 32.22 0.11 1.87
N PRO A 227 32.90 -0.64 2.75
CA PRO A 227 32.23 -1.24 3.90
C PRO A 227 31.77 -0.14 4.85
N MET A 228 30.46 -0.13 5.17
CA MET A 228 29.91 0.68 6.26
C MET A 228 30.65 0.33 7.56
N GLN A 229 31.46 1.27 8.05
CA GLN A 229 31.95 1.24 9.42
C GLN A 229 30.75 1.46 10.34
N ARG A 230 30.54 0.53 11.29
CA ARG A 230 29.54 0.68 12.35
C ARG A 230 29.83 1.96 13.14
N GLN A 231 28.96 2.95 13.04
CA GLN A 231 28.89 4.00 14.05
C GLN A 231 28.28 3.40 15.32
N ALA A 232 29.15 3.08 16.27
CA ALA A 232 28.78 2.82 17.65
C ALA A 232 28.48 4.16 18.34
N ASN A 233 27.21 4.57 18.36
CA ASN A 233 26.62 5.29 19.49
C ASN A 233 25.10 5.40 19.31
N VAL A 234 24.36 4.43 19.84
CA VAL A 234 22.92 4.56 20.11
C VAL A 234 22.77 4.50 21.63
N PRO A 235 22.29 5.57 22.29
CA PRO A 235 22.03 5.52 23.73
C PRO A 235 20.94 4.48 24.03
N SER A 236 21.08 3.81 25.16
CA SER A 236 20.20 2.69 25.53
C SER A 236 18.83 3.20 25.97
N LEU A 237 17.81 2.36 25.88
CA LEU A 237 16.43 2.65 26.30
C LEU A 237 16.32 3.12 27.78
N THR A 238 17.36 2.85 28.58
CA THR A 238 17.51 3.26 29.98
C THR A 238 17.75 4.76 30.16
N ASP A 239 18.32 5.45 29.15
CA ASP A 239 18.70 6.86 29.26
C ASP A 239 17.50 7.82 29.12
N TYR A 240 16.36 7.34 28.59
CA TYR A 240 15.16 8.15 28.39
C TYR A 240 14.30 8.30 29.66
N ILE A 241 14.49 7.42 30.66
CA ILE A 241 13.65 7.40 31.87
C ILE A 241 14.17 8.39 32.93
N SER A 242 15.47 8.72 32.93
CA SER A 242 16.05 9.66 33.91
C SER A 242 15.75 11.14 33.63
N GLN A 243 15.35 11.51 32.41
CA GLN A 243 14.99 12.90 32.08
C GLN A 243 13.52 13.25 32.34
N PHE A 244 12.67 12.28 32.70
CA PHE A 244 11.25 12.54 32.97
C PHE A 244 10.90 12.64 34.48
N ILE A 245 11.84 12.34 35.39
CA ILE A 245 11.60 12.39 36.84
C ILE A 245 12.18 13.66 37.50
N SER A 246 13.19 14.32 36.92
CA SER A 246 13.77 15.55 37.49
C SER A 246 13.01 16.85 37.16
N GLY A 247 11.91 16.80 36.40
CA GLY A 247 11.14 17.98 35.98
C GLY A 247 9.93 18.35 36.86
N ARG A 248 9.77 17.76 38.05
CA ARG A 248 8.62 18.02 38.95
C ARG A 248 8.97 18.45 40.39
N MET A 249 10.18 18.93 40.62
CA MET A 249 10.56 19.56 41.90
C MET A 249 11.44 20.80 41.65
N ALA A 250 10.85 21.82 41.01
CA ALA A 250 11.30 23.21 41.06
C ALA A 250 10.10 24.12 40.72
#